data_AF-A0A058ZE89-F1
#
_entry.id   AF-A0A058ZE89-F1
#
_cell.length_a   1.000
_cell.length_b   1.000
_cell.length_c   1.000
_cell.angle_alpha   90.00
_cell.angle_beta   90.00
_cell.angle_gamma   90.00
#
_symmetry.space_group_name_H-M   'P 1'
#
loop_
_entity.id
_entity.type
_entity.pdbx_description
1 polymer ?
#
loop_
_entity_poly.entity_id
_entity_poly.type
_entity_poly.pdbx_seq_one_letter_code
_entity_poly.pdbx_strand_id
1 'polypeptide(L)'
;MASSLKRRLSISEGPSGVAGDMLGPGELHRRESLGSPKRLRLSFSQQQREQEQQEQQQQRPMDFDGERSSSFLRSSQPPQPSAGGSSLAKSTDASQASASASASAEDNLVDSLSQESDQLIQEIRSVLAGIQASFDHWVMDVVNGDAAAEARHLDIVSARHAEIESIGSLSEQQSQQLEVYNRAIHQTEGLGERLAELEASRAATTERLGRLEAQVQELQRAIAQEEQDLEAIRAAQRRKEARAGALLDRFSQFLGLRIHKSRSTFSFIFSNIDELDPNREFVVTLALNKGNSLNGAPGRLISPHMPPRPPPVPRLCLLGPGVHAPAAGARAHHGPAPQGPVAACIPPACAAGVPRVGGATCM
;
A
#
# COMPACT_ATOMS: atom_id res chain seq x y z
N MET A 1 -26.89 -7.92 10.55
CA MET A 1 -26.36 -8.58 11.77
C MET A 1 -24.93 -8.11 11.96
N ALA A 2 -24.73 -7.12 12.83
CA ALA A 2 -23.44 -6.43 13.00
C ALA A 2 -23.00 -6.55 14.46
N SER A 3 -21.92 -7.29 14.71
CA SER A 3 -21.37 -7.49 16.05
C SER A 3 -20.19 -6.54 16.26
N SER A 4 -20.44 -5.51 17.07
CA SER A 4 -19.46 -4.52 17.52
C SER A 4 -18.68 -5.07 18.73
N LEU A 5 -17.37 -5.30 18.55
CA LEU A 5 -16.46 -5.73 19.60
C LEU A 5 -15.79 -4.51 20.26
N LYS A 6 -16.38 -4.01 21.33
CA LYS A 6 -15.78 -3.03 22.26
C LYS A 6 -14.83 -3.76 23.23
N ARG A 7 -13.52 -3.60 23.06
CA ARG A 7 -12.53 -3.93 24.08
C ARG A 7 -12.23 -2.68 24.92
N ARG A 8 -12.69 -2.68 26.18
CA ARG A 8 -12.26 -1.75 27.23
C ARG A 8 -10.97 -2.31 27.86
N LEU A 9 -9.90 -1.54 27.85
CA LEU A 9 -8.70 -1.80 28.64
C LEU A 9 -8.82 -1.00 29.94
N SER A 10 -8.81 -1.72 31.05
CA SER A 10 -8.84 -1.22 32.42
C SER A 10 -7.43 -0.75 32.81
N ILE A 11 -7.34 0.48 33.31
CA ILE A 11 -6.13 1.04 33.94
C ILE A 11 -6.18 0.63 35.41
N SER A 12 -5.20 -0.15 35.87
CA SER A 12 -5.05 -0.50 37.28
C SER A 12 -4.17 0.54 37.97
N GLU A 13 -4.78 1.31 38.88
CA GLU A 13 -4.11 2.11 39.88
C GLU A 13 -3.48 1.20 40.94
N GLY A 14 -2.24 1.49 41.33
CA GLY A 14 -1.54 0.85 42.44
C GLY A 14 -0.87 1.92 43.32
N PRO A 15 -0.77 1.72 44.65
CA PRO A 15 -0.72 2.82 45.60
C PRO A 15 0.69 3.23 46.00
N SER A 16 0.78 4.51 46.38
CA SER A 16 1.90 5.13 47.08
C SER A 16 1.97 4.72 48.56
N GLY A 17 3.18 4.50 49.07
CA GLY A 17 3.46 4.33 50.51
C GLY A 17 4.96 4.06 50.73
N VAL A 18 5.80 5.10 50.87
CA VAL A 18 6.36 5.65 52.13
C VAL A 18 7.47 4.80 52.77
N ALA A 19 8.69 5.35 52.67
CA ALA A 19 9.81 5.48 53.62
C ALA A 19 10.28 4.30 54.51
N GLY A 20 11.60 4.17 54.60
CA GLY A 20 12.27 3.55 55.76
C GLY A 20 13.72 3.14 55.49
N ASP A 21 14.67 3.96 55.95
CA ASP A 21 16.11 3.71 56.05
C ASP A 21 16.49 2.36 56.70
N MET A 22 17.62 1.77 56.30
CA MET A 22 18.81 1.57 57.16
C MET A 22 19.83 0.60 56.51
N LEU A 23 21.09 0.96 56.71
CA LEU A 23 22.32 0.34 56.21
C LEU A 23 22.61 -1.04 56.82
N GLY A 24 23.40 -1.86 56.11
CA GLY A 24 24.21 -2.93 56.71
C GLY A 24 24.87 -3.88 55.68
N PRO A 25 26.21 -3.90 55.56
CA PRO A 25 26.93 -4.78 54.64
C PRO A 25 27.33 -6.11 55.32
N GLY A 26 27.34 -7.21 54.58
CA GLY A 26 27.81 -8.51 55.08
C GLY A 26 27.84 -9.58 54.01
N GLU A 27 29.04 -10.09 53.74
CA GLU A 27 29.41 -11.09 52.76
C GLU A 27 28.70 -12.45 52.95
N LEU A 28 28.50 -13.21 51.87
CA LEU A 28 29.15 -14.51 51.61
C LEU A 28 28.37 -15.37 50.57
N HIS A 29 29.05 -15.64 49.46
CA HIS A 29 29.16 -16.95 48.80
C HIS A 29 27.93 -17.88 48.76
N ARG A 30 27.38 -18.14 47.56
CA ARG A 30 27.49 -19.48 46.91
C ARG A 30 26.88 -19.51 45.51
N ARG A 31 27.65 -20.17 44.63
CA ARG A 31 27.32 -20.75 43.32
C ARG A 31 25.84 -21.08 43.12
N GLU A 32 25.31 -20.71 41.95
CA GLU A 32 24.62 -21.66 41.06
C GLU A 32 24.93 -21.34 39.60
N SER A 33 25.43 -22.37 38.92
CA SER A 33 25.70 -22.43 37.49
C SER A 33 24.38 -22.72 36.78
N LEU A 34 23.89 -21.77 35.99
CA LEU A 34 22.83 -22.04 35.02
C LEU A 34 23.38 -21.82 33.61
N GLY A 35 23.14 -22.84 32.79
CA GLY A 35 23.90 -23.12 31.60
C GLY A 35 23.73 -22.07 30.51
N SER A 36 24.84 -21.82 29.83
CA SER A 36 24.88 -21.11 28.57
C SER A 36 23.92 -21.77 27.58
N PRO A 37 22.90 -21.07 27.06
CA PRO A 37 22.17 -21.54 25.91
C PRO A 37 23.16 -21.54 24.74
N LYS A 38 23.50 -22.73 24.23
CA LYS A 38 24.12 -22.88 22.90
C LYS A 38 23.17 -22.26 21.89
N ARG A 39 23.32 -20.96 21.65
CA ARG A 39 22.71 -20.28 20.50
C ARG A 39 23.31 -20.92 19.26
N LEU A 40 22.48 -21.70 18.57
CA LEU A 40 22.65 -22.07 17.18
C LEU A 40 22.77 -20.77 16.39
N ARG A 41 24.01 -20.30 16.26
CA ARG A 41 24.38 -19.23 15.32
C ARG A 41 24.46 -19.92 13.96
N LEU A 42 23.31 -20.18 13.36
CA LEU A 42 23.25 -20.41 11.92
C LEU A 42 23.94 -19.19 11.30
N SER A 43 25.07 -19.43 10.66
CA SER A 43 25.81 -18.36 10.01
C SER A 43 24.90 -17.74 8.96
N PHE A 44 24.91 -16.41 8.86
CA PHE A 44 24.17 -15.64 7.86
C PHE A 44 24.33 -16.22 6.44
N SER A 45 25.47 -16.86 6.15
CA SER A 45 25.77 -17.57 4.91
C SER A 45 24.99 -18.87 4.64
N GLN A 46 24.37 -19.46 5.67
CA GLN A 46 23.50 -20.65 5.52
C GLN A 46 22.07 -20.22 5.21
N GLN A 47 21.59 -19.16 5.89
CA GLN A 47 20.27 -18.59 5.61
C GLN A 47 20.21 -17.96 4.21
N GLN A 48 21.30 -17.34 3.74
CA GLN A 48 21.38 -16.79 2.40
C GLN A 48 21.36 -17.89 1.31
N ARG A 49 21.98 -19.05 1.57
CA ARG A 49 21.95 -20.20 0.64
C ARG A 49 20.58 -20.88 0.56
N GLU A 50 19.83 -20.92 1.65
CA GLU A 50 18.46 -21.45 1.64
C GLU A 50 17.50 -20.51 0.90
N GLN A 51 17.72 -19.20 0.97
CA GLN A 51 16.91 -18.22 0.25
C GLN A 51 17.16 -18.28 -1.27
N GLU A 52 18.42 -18.39 -1.70
CA GLU A 52 18.76 -18.56 -3.13
C GLU A 52 18.22 -19.89 -3.72
N GLN A 53 18.17 -20.97 -2.91
CA GLN A 53 17.57 -22.23 -3.37
C GLN A 53 16.05 -22.15 -3.54
N GLN A 54 15.34 -21.34 -2.73
CA GLN A 54 13.91 -21.14 -2.91
C GLN A 54 13.58 -20.29 -4.14
N GLU A 55 14.39 -19.28 -4.46
CA GLU A 55 14.18 -18.48 -5.67
C GLU A 55 14.46 -19.29 -6.95
N GLN A 56 15.45 -20.18 -6.95
CA GLN A 56 15.71 -21.06 -8.10
C GLN A 56 14.60 -22.10 -8.34
N GLN A 57 13.85 -22.51 -7.32
CA GLN A 57 12.71 -23.41 -7.51
C GLN A 57 11.48 -22.71 -8.09
N GLN A 58 11.32 -21.40 -7.86
CA GLN A 58 10.20 -20.63 -8.41
C GLN A 58 10.43 -20.19 -9.87
N GLN A 59 11.67 -20.21 -10.35
CA GLN A 59 12.00 -19.87 -11.74
C GLN A 59 12.05 -21.05 -12.70
N ARG A 60 11.52 -22.24 -12.33
CA ARG A 60 11.31 -23.27 -13.37
C ARG A 60 10.17 -22.81 -14.27
N PRO A 61 10.43 -22.50 -15.55
CA PRO A 61 9.38 -22.25 -16.51
C PRO A 61 8.53 -23.52 -16.59
N MET A 62 7.23 -23.36 -16.36
CA MET A 62 6.26 -24.41 -16.67
C MET A 62 6.24 -24.52 -18.19
N ASP A 63 7.05 -25.42 -18.75
CA ASP A 63 6.94 -25.83 -20.14
C ASP A 63 5.54 -26.42 -20.31
N PHE A 64 4.65 -25.60 -20.89
CA PHE A 64 3.27 -25.95 -21.15
C PHE A 64 3.26 -26.79 -22.41
N ASP A 65 3.29 -28.11 -22.23
CA ASP A 65 3.09 -29.08 -23.32
C ASP A 65 1.74 -28.83 -23.99
N GLY A 66 1.79 -28.15 -25.13
CA GLY A 66 0.66 -27.93 -26.02
C GLY A 66 0.28 -29.23 -26.72
N GLU A 67 -0.37 -30.13 -25.99
CA GLU A 67 -1.03 -31.29 -26.60
C GLU A 67 -2.22 -30.83 -27.45
N ARG A 68 -1.99 -30.83 -28.76
CA ARG A 68 -3.02 -30.77 -29.80
C ARG A 68 -3.99 -31.93 -29.66
N SER A 69 -5.11 -31.72 -28.98
CA SER A 69 -6.30 -32.55 -29.11
C SER A 69 -7.15 -32.05 -30.27
N SER A 70 -6.83 -32.51 -31.49
CA SER A 70 -7.70 -32.38 -32.66
C SER A 70 -8.54 -33.65 -32.81
N SER A 71 -9.76 -33.64 -32.29
CA SER A 71 -10.64 -34.82 -32.31
C SER A 71 -12.09 -34.47 -32.65
N PHE A 72 -12.35 -33.79 -33.77
CA PHE A 72 -13.72 -33.75 -34.32
C PHE A 72 -13.71 -33.59 -35.84
N LEU A 73 -13.72 -34.71 -36.58
CA LEU A 73 -14.42 -34.80 -37.85
C LEU A 73 -15.23 -36.10 -37.85
N ARG A 74 -16.51 -35.92 -37.50
CA ARG A 74 -17.53 -36.93 -37.40
C ARG A 74 -18.09 -37.21 -38.79
N SER A 75 -18.00 -38.48 -39.15
CA SER A 75 -18.71 -39.21 -40.21
C SER A 75 -20.00 -38.55 -40.71
N SER A 76 -20.08 -38.32 -42.02
CA SER A 76 -21.32 -38.10 -42.77
C SER A 76 -21.36 -39.11 -43.92
N GLN A 77 -21.92 -40.27 -43.61
CA GLN A 77 -22.20 -41.36 -44.54
C GLN A 77 -23.56 -41.09 -45.20
N PRO A 78 -23.68 -41.08 -46.54
CA PRO A 78 -24.98 -40.96 -47.21
C PRO A 78 -25.77 -42.27 -47.10
N PRO A 79 -27.12 -42.21 -47.08
CA PRO A 79 -27.95 -43.40 -46.93
C PRO A 79 -27.96 -44.24 -48.21
N GLN A 80 -27.84 -45.56 -48.04
CA GLN A 80 -28.21 -46.53 -49.05
C GLN A 80 -29.74 -46.73 -49.06
N PRO A 81 -30.37 -46.89 -50.23
CA PRO A 81 -31.72 -47.44 -50.31
C PRO A 81 -31.66 -48.97 -50.28
N SER A 82 -32.32 -49.58 -49.29
CA SER A 82 -32.53 -51.02 -49.17
C SER A 82 -34.03 -51.35 -49.26
N ALA A 83 -34.31 -52.29 -50.16
CA ALA A 83 -35.26 -53.40 -50.07
C ALA A 83 -36.79 -53.18 -50.12
N GLY A 84 -37.43 -54.11 -50.86
CA GLY A 84 -38.85 -54.48 -50.76
C GLY A 84 -39.62 -54.21 -52.06
N GLY A 85 -40.06 -55.16 -52.89
CA GLY A 85 -40.33 -56.58 -52.69
C GLY A 85 -41.76 -56.82 -52.22
N SER A 86 -42.70 -57.10 -53.15
CA SER A 86 -43.97 -57.87 -53.00
C SER A 86 -44.84 -57.65 -54.25
N SER A 87 -45.05 -58.58 -55.20
CA SER A 87 -45.84 -59.82 -55.21
C SER A 87 -47.34 -59.68 -54.90
N LEU A 88 -48.22 -59.97 -55.89
CA LEU A 88 -49.53 -60.70 -55.85
C LEU A 88 -50.30 -60.44 -57.17
N ALA A 89 -50.51 -61.43 -58.07
CA ALA A 89 -51.66 -62.36 -58.16
C ALA A 89 -52.96 -61.71 -58.71
N LYS A 90 -53.92 -62.30 -59.43
CA LYS A 90 -54.17 -63.59 -60.13
C LYS A 90 -55.69 -63.60 -60.43
N SER A 91 -56.14 -63.79 -61.67
CA SER A 91 -57.44 -64.42 -62.07
C SER A 91 -57.52 -64.40 -63.62
N THR A 92 -57.57 -65.47 -64.46
CA THR A 92 -58.50 -66.63 -64.62
C THR A 92 -59.97 -66.23 -64.50
N ASP A 93 -60.93 -66.54 -65.38
CA ASP A 93 -61.09 -67.62 -66.37
C ASP A 93 -62.34 -67.34 -67.25
N ALA A 94 -62.46 -68.07 -68.38
CA ALA A 94 -63.69 -68.52 -69.08
C ALA A 94 -64.69 -67.50 -69.68
N SER A 95 -65.46 -67.73 -70.75
CA SER A 95 -65.55 -68.72 -71.83
C SER A 95 -66.75 -68.31 -72.73
N GLN A 96 -66.76 -68.80 -73.98
CA GLN A 96 -67.93 -69.15 -74.83
C GLN A 96 -68.69 -68.11 -75.68
N ALA A 97 -68.47 -68.26 -77.00
CA ALA A 97 -69.43 -68.53 -78.08
C ALA A 97 -70.66 -67.62 -78.28
N SER A 98 -70.84 -67.12 -79.51
CA SER A 98 -71.83 -67.63 -80.48
C SER A 98 -71.80 -66.82 -81.79
N ALA A 99 -72.02 -67.53 -82.89
CA ALA A 99 -72.06 -67.02 -84.25
C ALA A 99 -73.40 -66.37 -84.62
N SER A 100 -73.38 -65.67 -85.76
CA SER A 100 -74.48 -65.36 -86.69
C SER A 100 -75.16 -64.00 -86.52
N ALA A 101 -74.96 -63.12 -87.50
CA ALA A 101 -76.02 -62.44 -88.27
C ALA A 101 -75.43 -61.22 -89.00
N SER A 102 -74.96 -61.46 -90.21
CA SER A 102 -74.58 -60.42 -91.17
C SER A 102 -75.84 -59.73 -91.71
N ALA A 103 -75.70 -58.44 -92.02
CA ALA A 103 -76.63 -57.57 -92.76
C ALA A 103 -77.50 -56.59 -91.94
N SER A 104 -76.88 -55.91 -90.98
CA SER A 104 -77.17 -54.51 -90.57
C SER A 104 -76.02 -53.97 -89.69
N ALA A 105 -74.80 -54.38 -90.04
CA ALA A 105 -73.63 -54.44 -89.16
C ALA A 105 -72.63 -53.28 -89.34
N GLU A 106 -72.86 -52.35 -90.27
CA GLU A 106 -71.94 -51.23 -90.48
C GLU A 106 -72.28 -50.03 -89.57
N ASP A 107 -73.57 -49.71 -89.35
CA ASP A 107 -73.95 -48.61 -88.44
C ASP A 107 -73.69 -48.93 -86.95
N ASN A 108 -73.92 -50.18 -86.51
CA ASN A 108 -73.65 -50.59 -85.13
C ASN A 108 -72.14 -50.68 -84.79
N LEU A 109 -71.28 -50.84 -85.79
CA LEU A 109 -69.82 -50.91 -85.61
C LEU A 109 -69.23 -49.52 -85.42
N VAL A 110 -69.77 -48.53 -86.12
CA VAL A 110 -69.41 -47.11 -85.95
C VAL A 110 -69.84 -46.62 -84.57
N ASP A 111 -71.04 -46.97 -84.11
CA ASP A 111 -71.51 -46.59 -82.76
C ASP A 111 -70.71 -47.29 -81.65
N SER A 112 -70.36 -48.57 -81.82
CA SER A 112 -69.52 -49.30 -80.85
C SER A 112 -68.08 -48.76 -80.82
N LEU A 113 -67.50 -48.43 -81.97
CA LEU A 113 -66.17 -47.80 -82.04
C LEU A 113 -66.19 -46.37 -81.46
N SER A 114 -67.27 -45.62 -81.67
CA SER A 114 -67.47 -44.31 -81.05
C SER A 114 -67.58 -44.45 -79.53
N GLN A 115 -68.32 -45.44 -79.04
CA GLN A 115 -68.47 -45.70 -77.61
C GLN A 115 -67.17 -46.16 -76.96
N GLU A 116 -66.40 -47.04 -77.61
CA GLU A 116 -65.07 -47.46 -77.16
C GLU A 116 -64.08 -46.28 -77.18
N SER A 117 -64.13 -45.44 -78.21
CA SER A 117 -63.34 -44.21 -78.27
C SER A 117 -63.70 -43.24 -77.14
N ASP A 118 -64.99 -43.02 -76.88
CA ASP A 118 -65.45 -42.15 -75.79
C ASP A 118 -65.06 -42.73 -74.42
N GLN A 119 -65.15 -44.05 -74.25
CA GLN A 119 -64.71 -44.73 -73.04
C GLN A 119 -63.19 -44.59 -72.83
N LEU A 120 -62.38 -44.79 -73.88
CA LEU A 120 -60.94 -44.58 -73.83
C LEU A 120 -60.59 -43.12 -73.54
N ILE A 121 -61.30 -42.16 -74.13
CA ILE A 121 -61.13 -40.73 -73.85
C ILE A 121 -61.46 -40.44 -72.38
N GLN A 122 -62.50 -41.04 -71.82
CA GLN A 122 -62.85 -40.88 -70.39
C GLN A 122 -61.81 -41.54 -69.47
N GLU A 123 -61.28 -42.70 -69.82
CA GLU A 123 -60.20 -43.36 -69.08
C GLU A 123 -58.92 -42.54 -69.12
N ILE A 124 -58.51 -42.02 -70.28
CA ILE A 124 -57.35 -41.14 -70.43
C ILE A 124 -57.55 -39.86 -69.61
N ARG A 125 -58.75 -39.25 -69.65
CA ARG A 125 -59.06 -38.06 -68.84
C ARG A 125 -59.02 -38.36 -67.34
N SER A 126 -59.52 -39.52 -66.92
CA SER A 126 -59.48 -39.98 -65.54
C SER A 126 -58.03 -40.20 -65.07
N VAL A 127 -57.20 -40.89 -65.86
CA VAL A 127 -55.79 -41.12 -65.57
C VAL A 127 -55.02 -39.80 -65.53
N LEU A 128 -55.24 -38.89 -66.49
CA LEU A 128 -54.63 -37.56 -66.48
C LEU A 128 -55.02 -36.75 -65.25
N ALA A 129 -56.31 -36.78 -64.85
CA ALA A 129 -56.77 -36.12 -63.64
C ALA A 129 -56.13 -36.72 -62.38
N GLY A 130 -55.97 -38.05 -62.33
CA GLY A 130 -55.28 -38.74 -61.24
C GLY A 130 -53.78 -38.38 -61.17
N ILE A 131 -53.09 -38.36 -62.31
CA ILE A 131 -51.68 -37.94 -62.40
C ILE A 131 -51.55 -36.49 -61.96
N GLN A 132 -52.42 -35.60 -62.46
CA GLN A 132 -52.41 -34.18 -62.08
C GLN A 132 -52.61 -34.01 -60.56
N ALA A 133 -53.59 -34.69 -59.97
CA ALA A 133 -53.82 -34.64 -58.53
C ALA A 133 -52.63 -35.19 -57.72
N SER A 134 -51.99 -36.28 -58.18
CA SER A 134 -50.79 -36.83 -57.54
C SER A 134 -49.57 -35.91 -57.65
N PHE A 135 -49.43 -35.24 -58.79
CA PHE A 135 -48.38 -34.26 -59.03
C PHE A 135 -48.61 -33.01 -58.17
N ASP A 136 -49.83 -32.49 -58.12
CA ASP A 136 -50.19 -31.34 -57.29
C ASP A 136 -49.97 -31.67 -55.80
N HIS A 137 -50.34 -32.86 -55.34
CA HIS A 137 -50.05 -33.31 -53.97
C HIS A 137 -48.55 -33.38 -53.70
N TRP A 138 -47.77 -33.97 -54.61
CA TRP A 138 -46.31 -34.04 -54.47
C TRP A 138 -45.67 -32.66 -54.48
N VAL A 139 -46.09 -31.74 -55.36
CA VAL A 139 -45.62 -30.36 -55.40
C VAL A 139 -45.95 -29.65 -54.09
N MET A 140 -47.16 -29.81 -53.57
CA MET A 140 -47.55 -29.21 -52.30
C MET A 140 -46.76 -29.79 -51.12
N ASP A 141 -46.50 -31.11 -51.09
CA ASP A 141 -45.66 -31.73 -50.07
C ASP A 141 -44.21 -31.22 -50.11
N VAL A 142 -43.63 -31.10 -51.30
CA VAL A 142 -42.27 -30.57 -51.49
C VAL A 142 -42.21 -29.10 -51.07
N VAL A 143 -43.13 -28.26 -51.56
CA VAL A 143 -43.17 -26.83 -51.24
C VAL A 143 -43.42 -26.60 -49.74
N ASN A 144 -44.35 -27.35 -49.13
CA ASN A 144 -44.60 -27.26 -47.69
C ASN A 144 -43.42 -27.80 -46.87
N GLY A 145 -42.76 -28.85 -47.35
CA GLY A 145 -41.57 -29.42 -46.74
C GLY A 145 -40.40 -28.43 -46.73
N ASP A 146 -40.15 -27.78 -47.87
CA ASP A 146 -39.13 -26.74 -48.02
C ASP A 146 -39.44 -25.52 -47.16
N ALA A 147 -40.69 -25.04 -47.17
CA ALA A 147 -41.11 -23.92 -46.32
C ALA A 147 -40.95 -24.24 -44.82
N ALA A 148 -41.28 -25.47 -44.40
CA ALA A 148 -41.09 -25.92 -43.02
C ALA A 148 -39.59 -26.13 -42.67
N ALA A 149 -38.75 -26.51 -43.63
CA ALA A 149 -37.31 -26.60 -43.43
C ALA A 149 -36.68 -25.20 -43.30
N GLU A 150 -37.09 -24.25 -44.13
CA GLU A 150 -36.65 -22.86 -44.08
C GLU A 150 -37.05 -22.19 -42.75
N ALA A 151 -38.31 -22.37 -42.31
CA ALA A 151 -38.78 -21.87 -41.03
C ALA A 151 -37.93 -22.40 -39.86
N ARG A 152 -37.65 -23.71 -39.83
CA ARG A 152 -36.79 -24.32 -38.80
C ARG A 152 -35.35 -23.80 -38.87
N HIS A 153 -34.82 -23.56 -40.06
CA HIS A 153 -33.48 -23.00 -40.22
C HIS A 153 -33.42 -21.55 -39.71
N LEU A 154 -34.43 -20.72 -40.00
CA LEU A 154 -34.54 -19.36 -39.47
C LEU A 154 -34.64 -19.35 -37.93
N ASP A 155 -35.39 -20.27 -37.33
CA ASP A 155 -35.45 -20.42 -35.87
C ASP A 155 -34.08 -20.78 -35.28
N ILE A 156 -33.34 -21.70 -35.91
CA ILE A 156 -31.98 -22.07 -35.46
C ILE A 156 -31.03 -20.88 -35.61
N VAL A 157 -31.05 -20.18 -36.75
CA VAL A 157 -30.17 -19.02 -37.00
C VAL A 157 -30.46 -17.90 -36.02
N SER A 158 -31.74 -17.60 -35.75
CA SER A 158 -32.11 -16.57 -34.77
C SER A 158 -31.69 -16.94 -33.35
N ALA A 159 -31.87 -18.21 -32.93
CA ALA A 159 -31.39 -18.69 -31.64
C ALA A 159 -29.86 -18.60 -31.51
N ARG A 160 -29.11 -18.95 -32.56
CA ARG A 160 -27.65 -18.82 -32.59
C ARG A 160 -27.19 -17.37 -32.59
N HIS A 161 -27.92 -16.48 -33.27
CA HIS A 161 -27.61 -15.06 -33.24
C HIS A 161 -27.75 -14.48 -31.83
N ALA A 162 -28.84 -14.81 -31.14
CA ALA A 162 -29.04 -14.40 -29.74
C ALA A 162 -27.96 -14.95 -28.80
N GLU A 163 -27.50 -16.20 -29.03
CA GLU A 163 -26.39 -16.77 -28.28
C GLU A 163 -25.07 -16.01 -28.53
N ILE A 164 -24.78 -15.66 -29.77
CA ILE A 164 -23.58 -14.86 -30.13
C ILE A 164 -23.62 -13.48 -29.48
N GLU A 165 -24.77 -12.81 -29.49
CA GLU A 165 -24.94 -11.51 -28.81
C GLU A 165 -24.73 -11.66 -27.29
N SER A 166 -25.28 -12.71 -26.69
CA SER A 166 -25.08 -13.00 -25.27
C SER A 166 -23.59 -13.25 -24.95
N ILE A 167 -22.88 -14.02 -25.77
CA ILE A 167 -21.44 -14.27 -25.61
C ILE A 167 -20.64 -12.96 -25.76
N GLY A 168 -21.01 -12.12 -26.74
CA GLY A 168 -20.40 -10.80 -26.93
C GLY A 168 -20.52 -9.91 -25.70
N SER A 169 -21.73 -9.79 -25.15
CA SER A 169 -21.97 -9.00 -23.94
C SER A 169 -21.20 -9.51 -22.72
N LEU A 170 -21.11 -10.83 -22.54
CA LEU A 170 -20.35 -11.44 -21.45
C LEU A 170 -18.84 -11.18 -21.60
N SER A 171 -18.32 -11.26 -22.83
CA SER A 171 -16.92 -10.97 -23.14
C SER A 171 -16.57 -9.51 -22.82
N GLU A 172 -17.43 -8.56 -23.20
CA GLU A 172 -17.26 -7.14 -22.87
C GLU A 172 -17.28 -6.91 -21.36
N GLN A 173 -18.21 -7.54 -20.65
CA GLN A 173 -18.28 -7.46 -19.18
C GLN A 173 -17.01 -8.01 -18.52
N GLN A 174 -16.51 -9.16 -18.98
CA GLN A 174 -15.27 -9.75 -18.47
C GLN A 174 -14.06 -8.86 -18.76
N SER A 175 -13.98 -8.26 -19.95
CA SER A 175 -12.91 -7.33 -20.32
C SER A 175 -12.91 -6.10 -19.40
N GLN A 176 -14.07 -5.49 -19.16
CA GLN A 176 -14.19 -4.36 -18.22
C GLN A 176 -13.79 -4.75 -16.80
N GLN A 177 -14.18 -5.96 -16.35
CA GLN A 177 -13.81 -6.44 -15.02
C GLN A 177 -12.29 -6.66 -14.89
N LEU A 178 -11.63 -7.18 -15.93
CA LEU A 178 -10.17 -7.32 -15.97
C LEU A 178 -9.46 -5.97 -15.92
N GLU A 179 -9.96 -4.94 -16.62
CA GLU A 179 -9.40 -3.58 -16.54
C GLU A 179 -9.50 -3.01 -15.12
N VAL A 180 -10.62 -3.22 -14.44
CA VAL A 180 -10.80 -2.80 -13.04
C VAL A 180 -9.80 -3.52 -12.12
N TYR A 181 -9.62 -4.84 -12.29
CA TYR A 181 -8.62 -5.59 -11.50
C TYR A 181 -7.19 -5.14 -11.79
N ASN A 182 -6.82 -4.93 -13.04
CA ASN A 182 -5.49 -4.44 -13.41
C ASN A 182 -5.21 -3.06 -12.79
N ARG A 183 -6.21 -2.16 -12.81
CA ARG A 183 -6.10 -0.87 -12.13
C ARG A 183 -5.90 -1.04 -10.62
N ALA A 184 -6.62 -1.96 -9.99
CA ALA A 184 -6.47 -2.24 -8.57
C ALA A 184 -5.08 -2.82 -8.25
N ILE A 185 -4.56 -3.73 -9.08
CA ILE A 185 -3.22 -4.31 -8.93
C ILE A 185 -2.16 -3.21 -8.98
N HIS A 186 -2.20 -2.34 -9.99
CA HIS A 186 -1.25 -1.23 -10.09
C HIS A 186 -1.33 -0.25 -8.91
N GLN A 187 -2.52 -0.03 -8.35
CA GLN A 187 -2.66 0.76 -7.14
C GLN A 187 -2.01 0.06 -5.93
N THR A 188 -2.15 -1.27 -5.82
CA THR A 188 -1.49 -2.03 -4.74
C THR A 188 0.02 -2.08 -4.87
N GLU A 189 0.56 -2.12 -6.08
CA GLU A 189 2.00 -2.03 -6.34
C GLU A 189 2.56 -0.68 -5.85
N GLY A 190 1.88 0.43 -6.17
CA GLY A 190 2.27 1.76 -5.68
C GLY A 190 2.18 1.90 -4.15
N LEU A 191 1.29 1.16 -3.48
CA LEU A 191 1.27 1.08 -2.01
C LEU A 191 2.49 0.33 -1.46
N GLY A 192 2.95 -0.71 -2.16
CA GLY A 192 4.16 -1.45 -1.81
C GLY A 192 5.41 -0.58 -1.84
N GLU A 193 5.59 0.22 -2.89
CA GLU A 193 6.69 1.18 -3.00
C GLU A 193 6.66 2.20 -1.85
N ARG A 194 5.49 2.79 -1.58
CA ARG A 194 5.33 3.76 -0.49
C ARG A 194 5.59 3.14 0.89
N LEU A 195 5.25 1.87 1.08
CA LEU A 195 5.54 1.15 2.32
C LEU A 195 7.05 0.96 2.49
N ALA A 196 7.76 0.58 1.43
CA ALA A 196 9.22 0.45 1.45
C ALA A 196 9.92 1.80 1.75
N GLU A 197 9.44 2.90 1.16
CA GLU A 197 9.94 4.26 1.47
C GLU A 197 9.72 4.64 2.95
N LEU A 198 8.56 4.32 3.49
CA LEU A 198 8.24 4.58 4.90
C LEU A 198 9.10 3.74 5.84
N GLU A 199 9.37 2.48 5.50
CA GLU A 199 10.26 1.62 6.28
C GLU A 199 11.69 2.13 6.27
N ALA A 200 12.20 2.57 5.12
CA ALA A 200 13.52 3.20 5.01
C ALA A 200 13.60 4.49 5.84
N SER A 201 12.58 5.34 5.78
CA SER A 201 12.50 6.57 6.58
C SER A 201 12.42 6.28 8.08
N ARG A 202 11.67 5.24 8.48
CA ARG A 202 11.61 4.76 9.87
C ARG A 202 12.97 4.25 10.35
N ALA A 203 13.70 3.50 9.53
CA ALA A 203 15.03 3.01 9.88
C ALA A 203 16.00 4.18 10.10
N ALA A 204 16.02 5.15 9.18
CA ALA A 204 16.88 6.33 9.27
C ALA A 204 16.56 7.20 10.51
N THR A 205 15.28 7.38 10.84
CA THR A 205 14.87 8.13 12.03
C THR A 205 15.22 7.40 13.32
N THR A 206 15.08 6.08 13.35
CA THR A 206 15.48 5.24 14.50
C THR A 206 16.99 5.30 14.73
N GLU A 207 17.79 5.24 13.67
CA GLU A 207 19.25 5.39 13.76
C GLU A 207 19.64 6.78 14.27
N ARG A 208 19.01 7.84 13.74
CA ARG A 208 19.25 9.21 14.21
C ARG A 208 18.90 9.38 15.69
N LEU A 209 17.80 8.77 16.13
CA LEU A 209 17.38 8.80 17.53
C LEU A 209 18.43 8.11 18.44
N GLY A 210 18.91 6.92 18.07
CA GLY A 210 19.98 6.24 18.81
C GLY A 210 21.27 7.04 18.90
N ARG A 211 21.66 7.75 17.83
CA ARG A 211 22.83 8.66 17.85
C ARG A 211 22.62 9.84 18.80
N LEU A 212 21.43 10.43 18.81
CA LEU A 212 21.10 11.53 19.72
C LEU A 212 21.06 11.07 21.18
N GLU A 213 20.51 9.90 21.46
CA GLU A 213 20.52 9.31 22.81
C GLU A 213 21.95 9.08 23.32
N ALA A 214 22.84 8.56 22.46
CA ALA A 214 24.25 8.40 22.80
C ALA A 214 24.93 9.75 23.09
N GLN A 215 24.64 10.79 22.29
CA GLN A 215 25.16 12.14 22.54
C GLN A 215 24.65 12.73 23.85
N VAL A 216 23.37 12.55 24.18
CA VAL A 216 22.80 13.02 25.45
C VAL A 216 23.45 12.32 26.63
N GLN A 217 23.66 10.99 26.56
CA GLN A 217 24.35 10.26 27.61
C GLN A 217 25.79 10.74 27.79
N GLU A 218 26.49 11.03 26.70
CA GLU A 218 27.86 11.55 26.76
C GLU A 218 27.93 12.94 27.39
N LEU A 219 27.01 13.84 27.01
CA LEU A 219 26.90 15.15 27.63
C LEU A 219 26.55 15.06 29.12
N GLN A 220 25.68 14.13 29.51
CA GLN A 220 25.36 13.90 30.92
C GLN A 220 26.59 13.45 31.72
N ARG A 221 27.43 12.56 31.17
CA ARG A 221 28.69 12.18 31.81
C ARG A 221 29.66 13.34 31.93
N ALA A 222 29.79 14.15 30.87
CA ALA A 222 30.66 15.32 30.87
C ALA A 222 30.23 16.35 31.94
N ILE A 223 28.93 16.60 32.07
CA ILE A 223 28.38 17.49 33.11
C ILE A 223 28.68 16.94 34.51
N ALA A 224 28.40 15.65 34.75
CA ALA A 224 28.67 15.03 36.05
C ALA A 224 30.16 15.09 36.44
N GLN A 225 31.05 14.91 35.46
CA GLN A 225 32.49 15.05 35.66
C GLN A 225 32.89 16.49 36.02
N GLU A 226 32.35 17.48 35.29
CA GLU A 226 32.63 18.90 35.55
C GLU A 226 32.11 19.34 36.93
N GLU A 227 30.94 18.86 37.34
CA GLU A 227 30.38 19.10 38.67
C GLU A 227 31.30 18.53 39.78
N GLN A 228 31.81 17.32 39.59
CA GLN A 228 32.76 16.69 40.51
C GLN A 228 34.08 17.48 40.59
N ASP A 229 34.60 17.94 39.46
CA ASP A 229 35.83 18.74 39.41
C ASP A 229 35.65 20.08 40.12
N LEU A 230 34.50 20.76 39.91
CA LEU A 230 34.16 22.00 40.60
C LEU A 230 34.05 21.79 42.12
N GLU A 231 33.46 20.67 42.56
CA GLU A 231 33.39 20.36 43.98
C GLU A 231 34.78 20.09 44.58
N ALA A 232 35.65 19.38 43.86
CA ALA A 232 37.03 19.15 44.26
C ALA A 232 37.82 20.46 44.39
N ILE A 233 37.66 21.39 43.42
CA ILE A 233 38.28 22.72 43.46
C ILE A 233 37.78 23.51 44.67
N ARG A 234 36.46 23.54 44.92
CA ARG A 234 35.87 24.23 46.09
C ARG A 234 36.36 23.63 47.41
N ALA A 235 36.48 22.31 47.50
CA ALA A 235 37.02 21.65 48.68
C ALA A 235 38.50 21.99 48.91
N ALA A 236 39.31 21.99 47.85
CA ALA A 236 40.72 22.39 47.91
C ALA A 236 40.89 23.86 48.32
N GLN A 237 40.04 24.75 47.82
CA GLN A 237 40.02 26.16 48.19
C GLN A 237 39.67 26.35 49.68
N ARG A 238 38.60 25.70 50.17
CA ARG A 238 38.24 25.73 51.61
C ARG A 238 39.39 25.27 52.50
N ARG A 239 40.12 24.22 52.10
CA ARG A 239 41.31 23.75 52.84
C ARG A 239 42.45 24.78 52.84
N LYS A 240 42.69 25.45 51.71
CA LYS A 240 43.70 26.52 51.61
C LYS A 240 43.33 27.71 52.50
N GLU A 241 42.08 28.14 52.47
CA GLU A 241 41.57 29.23 53.30
C GLU A 241 41.64 28.89 54.79
N ALA A 242 41.25 27.67 55.19
CA ALA A 242 41.37 27.20 56.56
C ALA A 242 42.83 27.17 57.06
N ARG A 243 43.77 26.71 56.21
CA ARG A 243 45.21 26.72 56.54
C ARG A 243 45.76 28.14 56.67
N ALA A 244 45.40 29.03 55.76
CA ALA A 244 45.81 30.43 55.81
C ALA A 244 45.24 31.13 57.05
N GLY A 245 43.97 30.88 57.38
CA GLY A 245 43.34 31.37 58.61
C GLY A 245 44.06 30.89 59.86
N ALA A 246 44.29 29.57 59.99
CA ALA A 246 45.01 29.02 61.14
C ALA A 246 46.44 29.57 61.30
N LEU A 247 47.12 29.85 60.18
CA LEU A 247 48.44 30.48 60.18
C LEU A 247 48.36 31.95 60.63
N LEU A 248 47.41 32.72 60.11
CA LEU A 248 47.14 34.10 60.53
C LEU A 248 46.81 34.19 62.02
N ASP A 249 45.99 33.27 62.53
CA ASP A 249 45.63 33.21 63.95
C ASP A 249 46.86 32.96 64.83
N ARG A 250 47.74 32.02 64.43
CA ARG A 250 49.01 31.78 65.13
C ARG A 250 49.93 33.00 65.13
N PHE A 251 50.08 33.67 63.99
CA PHE A 251 50.89 34.91 63.91
C PHE A 251 50.29 36.01 64.79
N SER A 252 48.97 36.15 64.80
CA SER A 252 48.28 37.11 65.67
C SER A 252 48.52 36.82 67.14
N GLN A 253 48.51 35.56 67.56
CA GLN A 253 48.78 35.17 68.95
C GLN A 253 50.24 35.43 69.34
N PHE A 254 51.19 35.12 68.46
CA PHE A 254 52.61 35.22 68.77
C PHE A 254 53.12 36.67 68.76
N LEU A 255 52.67 37.48 67.79
CA LEU A 255 53.12 38.86 67.63
C LEU A 255 52.22 39.87 68.36
N GLY A 256 51.05 39.45 68.84
CA GLY A 256 50.01 40.38 69.28
C GLY A 256 49.58 41.34 68.16
N LEU A 257 49.61 40.92 66.89
CA LEU A 257 49.30 41.79 65.75
C LEU A 257 48.19 41.19 64.88
N ARG A 258 47.11 41.94 64.68
CA ARG A 258 46.01 41.60 63.78
C ARG A 258 45.97 42.57 62.60
N ILE A 259 45.86 42.03 61.39
CA ILE A 259 45.77 42.84 60.17
C ILE A 259 44.37 42.68 59.59
N HIS A 260 43.60 43.77 59.56
CA HIS A 260 42.29 43.82 58.92
C HIS A 260 42.37 44.57 57.60
N LYS A 261 42.03 43.88 56.51
CA LYS A 261 41.97 44.48 55.17
C LYS A 261 40.52 44.86 54.85
N SER A 262 40.28 46.15 54.65
CA SER A 262 39.04 46.67 54.07
C SER A 262 39.21 46.93 52.56
N ARG A 263 38.16 47.39 51.88
CA ARG A 263 38.23 47.73 50.44
C ARG A 263 39.27 48.81 50.11
N SER A 264 39.57 49.72 51.03
CA SER A 264 40.43 50.88 50.80
C SER A 264 41.41 51.18 51.92
N THR A 265 41.50 50.34 52.95
CA THR A 265 42.43 50.53 54.06
C THR A 265 42.98 49.21 54.57
N PHE A 266 44.19 49.25 55.13
CA PHE A 266 44.74 48.21 55.99
C PHE A 266 44.80 48.74 57.41
N SER A 267 44.20 48.02 58.35
CA SER A 267 44.30 48.35 59.78
C SER A 267 45.21 47.32 60.45
N PHE A 268 46.25 47.80 61.12
CA PHE A 268 47.18 47.03 61.93
C PHE A 268 46.81 47.27 63.39
N ILE A 269 46.34 46.23 64.07
CA ILE A 269 45.85 46.29 65.44
C ILE A 269 46.85 45.53 66.29
N PHE A 270 47.55 46.22 67.19
CA PHE A 270 48.51 45.62 68.11
C PHE A 270 47.87 45.44 69.48
N SER A 271 48.09 44.29 70.11
CA SER A 271 47.66 43.89 71.46
C SER A 271 48.89 43.45 72.27
N ASN A 272 48.76 43.33 73.61
CA ASN A 272 49.88 43.00 74.51
C ASN A 272 51.06 43.99 74.48
N ILE A 273 50.82 45.27 74.16
CA ILE A 273 51.85 46.32 74.25
C ILE A 273 51.94 46.89 75.67
N ASP A 274 50.79 47.04 76.34
CA ASP A 274 50.70 47.62 77.68
C ASP A 274 50.76 46.50 78.73
N GLU A 275 51.77 46.52 79.60
CA GLU A 275 51.97 45.49 80.64
C GLU A 275 50.88 45.54 81.72
N LEU A 276 50.26 46.70 81.93
CA LEU A 276 49.21 46.90 82.95
C LEU A 276 47.83 46.47 82.44
N ASP A 277 47.59 46.55 81.13
CA ASP A 277 46.36 46.13 80.48
C ASP A 277 46.64 45.46 79.12
N PRO A 278 46.93 44.15 79.10
CA PRO A 278 47.28 43.44 77.87
C PRO A 278 46.16 43.41 76.82
N ASN A 279 44.92 43.67 77.25
CA ASN A 279 43.75 43.69 76.37
C ASN A 279 43.60 45.01 75.61
N ARG A 280 44.41 46.03 75.92
CA ARG A 280 44.36 47.32 75.24
C ARG A 280 44.89 47.21 73.80
N GLU A 281 44.02 47.50 72.84
CA GLU A 281 44.35 47.47 71.41
C GLU A 281 44.87 48.84 70.91
N PHE A 282 45.95 48.83 70.13
CA PHE A 282 46.52 50.01 69.45
C PHE A 282 46.36 49.85 67.94
N VAL A 283 45.64 50.77 67.30
CA VAL A 283 45.25 50.64 65.89
C VAL A 283 45.96 51.67 65.02
N VAL A 284 46.61 51.20 63.95
CA VAL A 284 47.20 52.02 62.88
C VAL A 284 46.49 51.70 61.58
N THR A 285 45.82 52.68 60.98
CA THR A 285 45.11 52.52 59.71
C THR A 285 45.87 53.20 58.57
N LEU A 286 46.25 52.42 57.57
CA LEU A 286 46.83 52.89 56.31
C LEU A 286 45.75 52.94 55.24
N ALA A 287 45.53 54.11 54.66
CA ALA A 287 44.66 54.25 53.49
C ALA A 287 45.37 53.79 52.22
N LEU A 288 44.74 52.89 51.48
CA LEU A 288 45.11 52.55 50.11
C LEU A 288 44.60 53.66 49.20
N ASN A 289 45.35 54.76 49.12
CA ASN A 289 45.08 55.79 48.13
C ASN A 289 45.17 55.17 46.73
N LYS A 290 44.09 55.25 45.94
CA LYS A 290 44.07 54.84 44.53
C LYS A 290 44.92 55.72 43.60
N GLY A 291 45.75 56.62 44.14
CA GLY A 291 46.41 57.66 43.35
C GLY A 291 47.84 57.90 43.77
N ASN A 292 48.77 57.19 43.14
CA ASN A 292 49.93 57.83 42.53
C ASN A 292 49.93 57.46 41.04
N SER A 293 48.85 57.85 40.35
CA SER A 293 48.97 58.27 38.95
C SER A 293 49.91 59.48 38.96
N LEU A 294 51.21 59.21 38.87
CA LEU A 294 52.21 60.20 38.53
C LEU A 294 51.77 60.82 37.20
N ASN A 295 51.22 62.03 37.29
CA ASN A 295 51.10 62.97 36.19
C ASN A 295 52.51 63.33 35.71
N GLY A 296 53.08 62.45 34.88
CA GLY A 296 54.38 62.59 34.23
C GLY A 296 54.30 62.18 32.77
N ALA A 297 53.53 62.93 31.98
CA ALA A 297 53.51 62.99 30.51
C ALA A 297 53.15 61.72 29.69
N PRO A 298 52.47 61.88 28.53
CA PRO A 298 51.85 60.80 27.79
C PRO A 298 52.84 60.10 26.86
N GLY A 299 53.12 58.82 27.12
CA GLY A 299 53.94 57.98 26.25
C GLY A 299 53.33 56.60 26.07
N ARG A 300 52.54 56.43 25.00
CA ARG A 300 52.11 55.16 24.39
C ARG A 300 51.58 54.08 25.33
N LEU A 301 50.25 54.01 25.40
CA LEU A 301 49.48 52.81 25.76
C LEU A 301 49.89 51.62 24.87
N ILE A 302 50.71 50.72 25.41
CA ILE A 302 50.76 49.34 24.95
C ILE A 302 49.73 48.59 25.80
N SER A 303 48.54 48.47 25.21
CA SER A 303 47.45 47.64 25.72
C SER A 303 47.96 46.21 25.89
N PRO A 304 47.81 45.56 27.07
CA PRO A 304 48.13 44.14 27.18
C PRO A 304 47.18 43.38 26.26
N HIS A 305 47.78 42.82 25.21
CA HIS A 305 47.16 41.95 24.23
C HIS A 305 46.54 40.76 24.99
N MET A 306 45.25 40.85 25.29
CA MET A 306 44.43 39.68 25.58
C MET A 306 44.57 38.74 24.39
N PRO A 307 44.84 37.43 24.59
CA PRO A 307 44.73 36.48 23.50
C PRO A 307 43.31 36.59 22.92
N PRO A 308 43.16 36.57 21.58
CA PRO A 308 41.89 36.78 20.94
C PRO A 308 40.90 35.77 21.51
N ARG A 309 39.81 36.31 22.08
CA ARG A 309 38.61 35.54 22.42
C ARG A 309 38.29 34.69 21.17
N PRO A 310 38.21 33.35 21.28
CA PRO A 310 37.86 32.53 20.14
C PRO A 310 36.55 33.08 19.55
N PRO A 311 36.45 33.18 18.21
CA PRO A 311 35.25 33.71 17.58
C PRO A 311 34.04 32.94 18.11
N PRO A 312 32.88 33.61 18.28
CA PRO A 312 31.65 32.87 18.52
C PRO A 312 31.55 31.83 17.41
N VAL A 313 31.55 30.56 17.82
CA VAL A 313 31.30 29.43 16.93
C VAL A 313 30.07 29.83 16.13
N PRO A 314 30.13 29.88 14.79
CA PRO A 314 28.97 30.23 14.01
C PRO A 314 27.86 29.30 14.47
N ARG A 315 26.76 29.88 14.95
CA ARG A 315 25.49 29.18 15.02
C ARG A 315 25.35 28.55 13.65
N LEU A 316 25.55 27.24 13.58
CA LEU A 316 25.06 26.43 12.49
C LEU A 316 23.57 26.73 12.47
N CYS A 317 23.20 27.67 11.60
CA CYS A 317 21.92 27.63 10.96
C CYS A 317 21.88 26.22 10.37
N LEU A 318 21.24 25.31 11.11
CA LEU A 318 20.54 24.18 10.54
C LEU A 318 19.52 24.81 9.59
N LEU A 319 20.00 25.20 8.41
CA LEU A 319 19.27 25.06 7.17
C LEU A 319 18.79 23.62 7.22
N GLY A 320 17.52 23.45 7.57
CA GLY A 320 16.85 22.18 7.37
C GLY A 320 17.12 21.73 5.93
N PRO A 321 17.28 20.43 5.68
CA PRO A 321 17.37 19.95 4.32
C PRO A 321 16.16 20.51 3.58
N GLY A 322 16.46 21.37 2.61
CA GLY A 322 15.51 21.81 1.63
C GLY A 322 14.84 20.56 1.10
N VAL A 323 13.51 20.57 1.16
CA VAL A 323 12.69 19.65 0.40
C VAL A 323 13.21 19.74 -1.02
N HIS A 324 13.89 18.68 -1.46
CA HIS A 324 14.19 18.47 -2.86
C HIS A 324 12.83 18.47 -3.56
N ALA A 325 12.50 19.59 -4.21
CA ALA A 325 11.60 19.55 -5.32
C ALA A 325 12.20 18.54 -6.31
N PRO A 326 11.45 17.51 -6.74
CA PRO A 326 11.92 16.64 -7.79
C PRO A 326 12.12 17.51 -9.04
N ALA A 327 13.36 17.57 -9.50
CA ALA A 327 13.69 18.03 -10.83
C ALA A 327 12.93 17.13 -11.80
N ALA A 328 11.82 17.67 -12.33
CA ALA A 328 11.16 17.11 -13.49
C ALA A 328 12.19 17.05 -14.62
N GLY A 329 12.69 15.84 -14.87
CA GLY A 329 13.43 15.52 -16.07
C GLY A 329 12.50 15.72 -17.25
N ALA A 330 12.56 16.91 -17.84
CA ALA A 330 12.04 17.17 -19.17
C ALA A 330 12.87 16.36 -20.18
N ARG A 331 12.48 15.10 -20.36
CA ARG A 331 12.86 14.33 -21.55
C ARG A 331 12.07 14.93 -22.71
N ALA A 332 12.78 15.67 -23.55
CA ALA A 332 12.31 16.10 -24.85
C ALA A 332 12.00 14.86 -25.70
N HIS A 333 10.72 14.54 -25.85
CA HIS A 333 10.22 13.81 -27.00
C HIS A 333 9.51 14.81 -27.91
N HIS A 334 10.15 15.10 -29.04
CA HIS A 334 9.52 15.69 -30.20
C HIS A 334 8.35 14.81 -30.65
N GLY A 335 7.15 15.39 -30.75
CA GLY A 335 5.98 14.82 -31.40
C GLY A 335 4.90 15.89 -31.54
N PRO A 336 4.34 16.13 -32.74
CA PRO A 336 3.60 17.35 -33.05
C PRO A 336 2.17 17.37 -32.49
N ALA A 337 1.73 18.58 -32.15
CA ALA A 337 0.34 18.90 -31.84
C ALA A 337 -0.61 18.68 -33.03
N PRO A 338 -1.88 18.37 -32.73
CA PRO A 338 -3.00 18.94 -33.46
C PRO A 338 -3.90 19.78 -32.53
N GLN A 339 -4.68 20.62 -33.19
CA GLN A 339 -5.28 21.84 -32.68
C GLN A 339 -6.72 21.63 -32.18
N GLY A 340 -7.07 22.28 -31.06
CA GLY A 340 -8.41 22.80 -30.70
C GLY A 340 -9.51 21.82 -30.28
N PRO A 341 -10.69 22.32 -29.82
CA PRO A 341 -11.06 23.70 -29.54
C PRO A 341 -11.55 23.97 -28.09
N VAL A 342 -11.62 25.27 -27.83
CA VAL A 342 -12.14 26.04 -26.70
C VAL A 342 -13.52 25.60 -26.22
N ALA A 343 -13.71 25.49 -24.89
CA ALA A 343 -15.05 25.44 -24.28
C ALA A 343 -15.08 26.05 -22.85
N ALA A 344 -15.72 27.22 -22.80
CA ALA A 344 -16.60 27.77 -21.76
C ALA A 344 -16.18 27.75 -20.27
N CYS A 345 -15.89 28.96 -19.77
CA CYS A 345 -16.05 29.34 -18.36
C CYS A 345 -17.53 29.23 -17.93
N ILE A 346 -17.79 28.57 -16.81
CA ILE A 346 -19.08 28.61 -16.09
C ILE A 346 -18.85 29.29 -14.73
N PRO A 347 -19.59 30.35 -14.37
CA PRO A 347 -19.47 31.03 -13.07
C PRO A 347 -20.23 30.29 -11.95
N PRO A 348 -19.81 30.41 -10.67
CA PRO A 348 -20.56 29.85 -9.56
C PRO A 348 -21.78 30.71 -9.20
N ALA A 349 -22.96 30.10 -9.25
CA ALA A 349 -24.23 30.69 -8.83
C ALA A 349 -24.37 30.74 -7.31
N CYS A 350 -25.09 31.76 -6.88
CA CYS A 350 -25.28 32.23 -5.52
C CYS A 350 -26.15 31.31 -4.63
N ALA A 351 -25.85 31.41 -3.34
CA ALA A 351 -26.68 31.26 -2.16
C ALA A 351 -28.22 31.18 -2.35
N ALA A 352 -28.79 30.06 -1.89
CA ALA A 352 -30.13 29.91 -1.31
C ALA A 352 -30.15 28.53 -0.61
N GLY A 353 -30.74 28.27 0.53
CA GLY A 353 -31.51 29.02 1.52
C GLY A 353 -31.86 27.97 2.59
N VAL A 354 -31.62 28.28 3.86
CA VAL A 354 -31.91 27.40 4.99
C VAL A 354 -33.40 27.52 5.35
N PRO A 355 -34.21 26.44 5.34
CA PRO A 355 -35.52 26.50 5.96
C PRO A 355 -35.39 26.32 7.46
N ARG A 356 -35.79 27.38 8.16
CA ARG A 356 -35.98 27.48 9.61
C ARG A 356 -37.24 26.69 9.96
N VAL A 357 -37.11 25.54 10.62
CA VAL A 357 -38.25 24.79 11.18
C VAL A 357 -38.72 25.54 12.42
N GLY A 358 -39.93 26.07 12.33
CA GLY A 358 -40.61 26.83 13.38
C GLY A 358 -41.07 25.94 14.52
N GLY A 359 -41.01 26.49 15.72
CA GLY A 359 -41.86 26.08 16.82
C GLY A 359 -43.29 26.62 16.61
N ALA A 360 -44.26 25.81 16.99
CA ALA A 360 -45.60 26.26 17.33
C ALA A 360 -46.06 25.49 18.56
N THR A 361 -46.15 26.22 19.66
CA THR A 361 -46.94 25.97 20.84
C THR A 361 -48.42 25.83 20.46
N CYS A 362 -49.12 24.87 21.06
CA CYS A 362 -50.54 24.93 21.39
C CYS A 362 -50.78 24.12 22.66
N MET A 363 -51.79 24.56 23.41
CA MET A 363 -52.15 24.21 24.79
C MET A 363 -52.31 22.74 25.12
#